data_AF-A0AAP4HFG8-F1
#
_entry.id   AF-A0AAP4HFG8-F1
#
_cell.length_a   1.000
_cell.length_b   1.000
_cell.length_c   1.000
_cell.angle_alpha   90.00
_cell.angle_beta   90.00
_cell.angle_gamma   90.00
#
_symmetry.space_group_name_H-M   'P 1'
#
loop_
_entity.id
_entity.type
_entity.pdbx_description
1 polymer ?
#
loop_
_entity_poly.entity_id
_entity_poly.type
_entity_poly.pdbx_seq_one_letter_code
_entity_poly.pdbx_strand_id
1 'polypeptide(L)' 'MNNSQNYVKQIKNAKRGGYTPTIAKDINKHKIQKAIRLIEQWRTLANELKPQMQLDMAFTLEECAQDLDRILRNK' A
#
# COMPACT_ATOMS: atom_id res chain seq x y z
N MET A 1 -24.28 8.55 -11.03
CA MET A 1 -23.15 9.49 -10.84
C MET A 1 -23.65 10.91 -11.00
N ASN A 2 -23.48 11.77 -10.00
CA ASN A 2 -24.13 13.08 -9.90
C ASN A 2 -23.25 14.22 -10.46
N ASN A 3 -22.81 14.09 -11.71
CA ASN A 3 -21.89 15.04 -12.36
C ASN A 3 -22.44 16.48 -12.40
N SER A 4 -23.77 16.59 -12.52
CA SER A 4 -24.51 17.85 -12.46
C SER A 4 -24.27 18.62 -11.15
N GLN A 5 -24.36 17.96 -9.99
CA GLN A 5 -24.17 18.61 -8.69
C GLN A 5 -22.73 19.11 -8.47
N ASN A 6 -21.74 18.37 -8.98
CA ASN A 6 -20.34 18.76 -8.90
C ASN A 6 -20.05 19.98 -9.79
N TYR A 7 -20.59 20.00 -11.02
CA TYR A 7 -20.45 21.13 -11.93
C TYR A 7 -21.03 22.41 -11.33
N VAL A 8 -22.25 22.35 -10.76
CA VAL A 8 -22.88 23.51 -10.12
C VAL A 8 -22.05 24.06 -8.95
N LYS A 9 -21.44 23.19 -8.13
CA LYS A 9 -20.55 23.61 -7.04
C LYS A 9 -19.27 24.29 -7.57
N GLN A 10 -18.68 23.78 -8.65
CA GLN A 10 -17.50 24.38 -9.27
C GLN A 10 -17.80 25.78 -9.81
N ILE A 11 -18.92 25.96 -10.52
CA ILE A 11 -19.35 27.27 -11.03
C ILE A 11 -19.64 28.25 -9.88
N LYS A 12 -20.28 27.80 -8.80
CA LYS A 12 -20.52 28.65 -7.61
C LYS A 12 -19.23 29.09 -6.93
N ASN A 13 -18.23 28.21 -6.84
CA ASN A 13 -16.93 28.54 -6.24
C ASN A 13 -16.13 29.51 -7.12
N ALA A 14 -16.13 29.30 -8.44
CA ALA A 14 -15.50 30.20 -9.40
C ALA A 14 -16.14 31.61 -9.36
N LYS A 15 -17.49 31.68 -9.32
CA LYS A 15 -18.23 32.95 -9.25
C LYS A 15 -18.00 33.74 -7.95
N ARG A 16 -17.63 33.08 -6.85
CA ARG A 16 -17.32 33.73 -5.56
C ARG A 16 -15.88 34.26 -5.47
N GLY A 17 -15.12 34.23 -6.57
CA GLY A 17 -13.70 34.57 -6.58
C GLY A 17 -12.79 33.46 -6.02
N GLY A 18 -13.36 32.28 -5.73
CA GLY A 18 -12.61 31.12 -5.30
C GLY A 18 -11.91 30.42 -6.48
N TYR A 19 -10.85 29.68 -6.16
CA TYR A 19 -10.05 28.90 -7.11
C TYR A 19 -10.93 28.03 -8.02
N THR A 20 -10.81 28.22 -9.34
CA THR A 20 -11.48 27.38 -10.33
C THR A 20 -10.67 26.09 -10.50
N PRO A 21 -11.24 24.90 -10.20
CA PRO A 21 -10.52 23.64 -10.40
C PRO A 21 -10.20 23.44 -11.88
N THR A 22 -8.94 23.15 -12.16
CA THR A 22 -8.45 22.88 -13.51
C THR A 22 -8.36 21.39 -13.76
N ILE A 23 -8.38 21.00 -15.05
CA ILE A 23 -8.18 19.60 -15.49
C ILE A 23 -6.89 19.03 -14.88
N ALA A 24 -5.83 19.83 -14.77
CA ALA A 24 -4.58 19.44 -14.15
C ALA A 24 -4.74 19.06 -12.66
N LYS A 25 -5.55 19.79 -11.89
CA LYS A 25 -5.82 19.48 -10.47
C LYS A 25 -6.57 18.15 -10.33
N ASP A 26 -7.56 17.90 -11.17
CA ASP A 26 -8.34 16.66 -11.13
C ASP A 26 -7.49 15.45 -11.54
N ILE A 27 -6.64 15.60 -12.57
CA ILE A 27 -5.65 14.58 -12.95
C ILE A 27 -4.69 14.31 -11.78
N ASN A 28 -4.17 15.35 -11.13
CA ASN A 28 -3.28 15.19 -9.99
C ASN A 28 -3.96 14.49 -8.80
N LYS A 29 -5.22 14.84 -8.50
CA LYS A 29 -6.01 14.16 -7.48
C LYS A 29 -6.18 12.67 -7.81
N HIS A 30 -6.50 12.32 -9.05
CA HIS A 30 -6.63 10.93 -9.48
C HIS A 30 -5.30 10.17 -9.40
N LYS A 31 -4.18 10.81 -9.77
CA LYS A 31 -2.83 10.23 -9.60
C LYS A 31 -2.50 9.95 -8.14
N ILE A 32 -2.77 10.90 -7.25
CA ILE A 32 -2.57 10.73 -5.80
C ILE A 32 -3.44 9.60 -5.26
N GLN A 33 -4.72 9.54 -5.64
CA GLN A 33 -5.62 8.46 -5.22
C GLN A 33 -5.14 7.08 -5.69
N LYS A 34 -4.65 6.97 -6.94
CA LYS A 34 -4.06 5.73 -7.45
C LYS A 34 -2.81 5.33 -6.66
N ALA A 35 -1.93 6.29 -6.35
CA ALA A 35 -0.73 6.03 -5.56
C ALA A 35 -1.07 5.54 -4.14
N ILE A 36 -2.04 6.17 -3.47
CA ILE A 36 -2.50 5.74 -2.14
C ILE A 36 -3.02 4.30 -2.19
N ARG A 37 -3.85 3.96 -3.19
CA ARG A 37 -4.37 2.60 -3.36
C ARG A 37 -3.25 1.57 -3.58
N LEU A 38 -2.23 1.91 -4.37
CA LEU A 38 -1.06 1.03 -4.57
C LEU A 38 -0.29 0.82 -3.26
N ILE A 39 -0.09 1.88 -2.47
CA ILE A 39 0.57 1.79 -1.16
C ILE A 39 -0.22 0.86 -0.22
N GLU A 40 -1.55 0.94 -0.20
CA GLU A 40 -2.39 0.05 0.60
C GLU A 40 -2.26 -1.41 0.16
N GLN A 41 -2.28 -1.68 -1.15
CA GLN A 41 -2.08 -3.03 -1.68
C GLN A 41 -0.70 -3.60 -1.29
N TRP A 42 0.36 -2.79 -1.38
CA TRP A 42 1.69 -3.20 -0.94
C TRP A 42 1.76 -3.49 0.56
N ARG A 43 1.06 -2.70 1.39
CA ARG A 43 0.97 -2.97 2.84
C ARG A 43 0.26 -4.30 3.13
N THR A 44 -0.82 -4.59 2.41
CA THR A 44 -1.53 -5.89 2.55
C THR A 44 -0.62 -7.04 2.15
N LEU A 45 0.02 -6.97 0.99
CA LEU A 45 0.94 -8.01 0.51
C LEU A 45 2.09 -8.24 1.51
N ALA A 46 2.69 -7.18 2.04
CA ALA A 46 3.74 -7.31 3.04
C ALA A 46 3.26 -8.00 4.33
N ASN A 47 2.02 -7.77 4.74
CA ASN A 47 1.44 -8.45 5.90
C ASN A 47 1.12 -9.92 5.62
N GLU A 48 0.74 -10.27 4.40
CA GLU A 48 0.54 -11.67 3.97
C GLU A 48 1.86 -12.43 3.87
N LEU A 49 2.94 -11.78 3.44
CA LEU A 49 4.27 -12.39 3.32
C LEU A 49 4.98 -12.56 4.67
N LYS A 50 4.68 -11.74 5.68
CA LYS A 50 5.31 -11.80 7.01
C LYS A 50 5.25 -13.20 7.65
N PRO A 51 4.07 -13.86 7.76
CA PRO A 51 4.00 -15.22 8.29
C PRO A 51 4.84 -16.21 7.51
N GLN A 52 4.84 -16.15 6.18
CA GLN A 52 5.65 -17.04 5.36
C GLN A 52 7.14 -16.87 5.64
N MET A 53 7.63 -15.63 5.68
CA MET A 53 9.03 -15.35 6.01
C MET A 53 9.40 -15.79 7.44
N GLN A 54 8.46 -15.69 8.39
CA GLN A 54 8.66 -16.20 9.76
C GLN A 54 8.80 -17.72 9.77
N LEU A 55 7.98 -18.44 8.98
CA LEU A 55 8.09 -19.89 8.83
C LEU A 55 9.41 -20.29 8.18
N ASP A 56 9.78 -19.65 7.07
CA ASP A 56 11.05 -19.92 6.36
C ASP A 56 12.25 -19.76 7.29
N MET A 57 12.24 -18.69 8.12
CA MET A 57 13.27 -18.45 9.12
C MET A 57 13.27 -19.49 10.24
N ALA A 58 12.10 -19.91 10.72
CA ALA A 58 11.99 -20.95 11.74
C ALA A 58 12.54 -22.29 11.23
N PHE A 59 12.23 -22.68 9.99
CA PHE A 59 12.79 -23.90 9.37
C PHE A 59 14.31 -23.82 9.27
N THR A 60 14.85 -22.69 8.80
CA THR A 60 16.30 -22.50 8.68
C THR A 60 17.00 -22.62 10.05
N LEU A 61 16.40 -22.06 11.11
CA LEU A 61 16.96 -22.15 12.46
C LEU A 61 16.92 -23.58 13.01
N GLU A 62 15.84 -24.32 12.73
CA GLU A 62 15.71 -25.72 13.12
C GLU A 62 16.75 -26.61 12.42
N GLU A 63 16.96 -26.43 11.11
CA GLU A 63 18.02 -27.15 10.38
C GLU A 63 19.41 -26.86 10.97
N CYS A 64 19.71 -25.58 11.26
CA CYS A 64 20.96 -25.19 11.89
C CYS A 64 21.13 -25.81 13.29
N ALA A 65 20.04 -25.87 14.08
CA ALA A 65 20.06 -26.50 15.39
C ALA A 65 20.32 -28.01 15.30
N GLN A 66 19.68 -28.70 14.34
CA GLN A 66 19.89 -30.13 14.09
C GLN A 66 21.33 -30.44 13.65
N ASP A 67 21.90 -29.61 12.79
CA ASP A 67 23.30 -29.74 12.35
C ASP A 67 24.27 -29.58 13.53
N LEU A 68 24.04 -28.57 14.38
CA LEU A 68 24.83 -28.38 15.60
C LEU A 68 24.72 -29.57 16.55
N ASP A 69 23.50 -30.07 16.78
CA ASP A 69 23.25 -31.23 17.64
C ASP A 69 23.99 -32.47 17.12
N ARG A 70 23.99 -32.68 15.79
CA ARG A 70 24.73 -33.76 15.14
C ARG A 70 26.24 -33.62 15.34
N ILE A 71 26.79 -32.41 15.21
CA ILE A 71 28.22 -32.15 15.43
C ILE A 71 28.61 -32.44 16.89
N LEU A 72 27.77 -32.00 17.83
CA LEU A 72 28.05 -32.14 19.26
C LEU A 72 27.90 -33.58 19.77
N ARG A 73 26.95 -34.36 19.23
CA ARG A 73 26.70 -35.76 19.62
C ARG A 73 27.62 -36.79 18.95
N ASN A 74 28.32 -36.40 17.88
CA ASN A 74 29.28 -37.27 17.19
C ASN A 74 30.73 -37.09 17.71
N LYS A 75 30.92 -36.35 18.81
CA LYS A 75 32.16 -36.35 19.61
C LYS A 75 32.05 -37.35 20.75
#